data_AF-A0AB34GWV6-F1
#
_entry.id   AF-A0AB34GWV6-F1
#
_cell.length_a   1.000
_cell.length_b   1.000
_cell.length_c   1.000
_cell.angle_alpha   90.00
_cell.angle_beta   90.00
_cell.angle_gamma   90.00
#
_symmetry.space_group_name_H-M   'P 1'
#
loop_
_entity.id
_entity.type
_entity.pdbx_description
1 polymer ?
#
loop_
_entity_poly.entity_id
_entity_poly.type
_entity_poly.pdbx_seq_one_letter_code
_entity_poly.pdbx_strand_id
1 'polypeptide(L)'
;MLPTRTVVLWSRSEERLRVLAFLVLIRVCGARRMPSSSSPQQTYVTYFRNCKFTSWSALPLLSFMQLTLAKLLALGPSVCYQRAFLYTRQLAIHLGNTVTTCKKKTHQSGSDWTLVHCLYLCCRALSTACPTRLSSP
;
A
#
# COMPACT_ATOMS: atom_id res chain seq x y z
N MET A 1 -1.60 -20.81 1.55
CA MET A 1 -2.95 -20.86 0.94
C MET A 1 -3.93 -19.85 1.57
N LEU A 2 -4.05 -19.78 2.91
CA LEU A 2 -4.92 -18.80 3.60
C LEU A 2 -4.61 -17.30 3.34
N PRO A 3 -3.34 -16.84 3.32
CA PRO A 3 -3.03 -15.40 3.25
C PRO A 3 -3.53 -14.73 1.97
N THR A 4 -3.38 -15.40 0.83
CA THR A 4 -3.70 -14.85 -0.49
C THR A 4 -5.19 -14.60 -0.68
N ARG A 5 -6.05 -15.48 -0.15
CA ARG A 5 -7.51 -15.27 -0.18
C ARG A 5 -7.92 -14.10 0.71
N THR A 6 -7.29 -13.94 1.88
CA THR A 6 -7.54 -12.81 2.77
C THR A 6 -7.17 -11.47 2.13
N VAL A 7 -6.08 -11.41 1.34
CA VAL A 7 -5.70 -10.20 0.58
C VAL A 7 -6.72 -9.85 -0.50
N VAL A 8 -7.29 -10.84 -1.18
CA VAL A 8 -8.36 -10.62 -2.17
C VAL A 8 -9.62 -10.07 -1.50
N LEU A 9 -10.04 -10.67 -0.37
CA LEU A 9 -11.18 -10.17 0.40
C LEU A 9 -10.94 -8.73 0.89
N TRP A 10 -9.76 -8.46 1.46
CA TRP A 10 -9.38 -7.12 1.93
C TRP A 10 -9.44 -6.05 0.83
N SER A 11 -9.16 -6.40 -0.43
CA SER A 11 -9.09 -5.43 -1.53
C SER A 11 -10.37 -5.25 -2.34
N ARG A 12 -11.29 -6.23 -2.32
CA ARG A 12 -12.47 -6.23 -3.24
C ARG A 12 -13.81 -6.49 -2.58
N SER A 13 -13.84 -6.96 -1.33
CA SER A 13 -15.09 -7.34 -0.69
C SER A 13 -15.87 -6.15 -0.14
N GLU A 14 -17.08 -6.41 0.35
CA GLU A 14 -17.88 -5.44 1.09
C GLU A 14 -17.18 -4.93 2.35
N GLU A 15 -17.57 -3.76 2.84
CA GLU A 15 -16.88 -3.08 3.95
C GLU A 15 -16.68 -3.98 5.19
N ARG A 16 -17.72 -4.70 5.61
CA ARG A 16 -17.67 -5.61 6.77
C ARG A 16 -16.63 -6.72 6.58
N LEU A 17 -16.60 -7.32 5.39
CA LEU A 17 -15.66 -8.39 5.06
C LEU A 17 -14.23 -7.86 4.92
N ARG A 18 -14.04 -6.63 4.41
CA ARG A 18 -12.73 -5.96 4.34
C ARG A 18 -12.13 -5.72 5.71
N VAL A 19 -12.95 -5.25 6.66
CA VAL A 19 -12.51 -5.06 8.05
C VAL A 19 -12.12 -6.39 8.69
N LEU A 20 -12.94 -7.43 8.51
CA LEU A 20 -12.63 -8.76 9.04
C LEU A 20 -11.34 -9.35 8.44
N ALA A 21 -11.19 -9.24 7.12
CA ALA A 21 -9.97 -9.66 6.41
C ALA A 21 -8.74 -8.91 6.92
N PHE A 22 -8.86 -7.60 7.17
CA PHE A 22 -7.79 -6.80 7.76
C PHE A 22 -7.41 -7.25 9.18
N LEU A 23 -8.39 -7.55 10.04
CA LEU A 23 -8.11 -8.04 11.39
C LEU A 23 -7.37 -9.38 11.38
N VAL A 24 -7.72 -10.26 10.43
CA VAL A 24 -7.00 -11.52 10.21
C VAL A 24 -5.57 -11.24 9.76
N LEU A 25 -5.36 -10.33 8.80
CA LEU A 25 -4.01 -9.94 8.34
C LEU A 25 -3.15 -9.39 9.47
N ILE A 26 -3.70 -8.52 10.34
CA ILE A 26 -2.98 -7.99 11.51
C ILE A 26 -2.59 -9.12 12.46
N ARG A 27 -3.54 -10.00 12.84
CA ARG A 27 -3.25 -11.08 13.80
C ARG A 27 -2.19 -12.02 13.28
N VAL A 28 -2.27 -12.39 12.00
CA VAL A 28 -1.37 -13.37 11.41
C VAL A 28 0.03 -12.78 11.18
N CYS A 29 0.12 -11.49 10.80
CA CYS A 29 1.40 -10.77 10.72
C CYS A 29 2.02 -10.52 12.12
N GLY A 30 1.23 -10.09 13.10
CA GLY A 30 1.68 -9.78 14.45
C GLY A 30 2.16 -11.01 15.23
N ALA A 31 1.52 -12.17 15.01
CA ALA A 31 1.95 -13.43 15.63
C ALA A 31 3.27 -14.00 15.05
N ARG A 32 3.90 -13.33 14.06
CA ARG A 32 5.06 -13.83 13.30
C ARG A 32 4.86 -15.23 12.71
N ARG A 33 3.60 -15.64 12.53
CA ARG A 33 3.19 -16.94 11.94
C ARG A 33 3.18 -16.93 10.41
N MET A 34 3.51 -15.79 9.80
CA MET A 34 3.61 -15.66 8.34
C MET A 34 4.99 -16.08 7.85
N PRO A 35 5.07 -16.83 6.74
CA PRO A 35 6.26 -16.86 5.91
C PRO A 35 6.58 -15.41 5.48
N SER A 36 7.79 -14.96 5.78
CA SER A 36 8.33 -13.60 5.53
C SER A 36 8.17 -13.10 4.09
N SER A 37 7.90 -14.00 3.16
CA SER A 37 7.76 -13.76 1.72
C SER A 37 6.33 -13.48 1.24
N SER A 38 5.28 -13.70 2.05
CA SER A 38 3.94 -13.93 1.48
C SER A 38 2.87 -12.88 1.78
N SER A 39 2.91 -12.14 2.90
CA SER A 39 1.77 -11.25 3.24
C SER A 39 1.94 -9.78 2.94
N PRO A 40 2.99 -9.06 3.41
CA PRO A 40 3.00 -7.59 3.32
C PRO A 40 3.24 -7.15 1.88
N GLN A 41 4.08 -7.90 1.16
CA GLN A 41 4.36 -7.70 -0.26
C GLN A 41 3.11 -7.90 -1.11
N GLN A 42 2.32 -8.94 -0.83
CA GLN A 42 1.15 -9.25 -1.64
C GLN A 42 0.02 -8.24 -1.40
N THR A 43 -0.16 -7.74 -0.17
CA THR A 43 -1.07 -6.61 0.11
C THR A 43 -0.62 -5.34 -0.60
N TYR A 44 0.69 -5.04 -0.63
CA TYR A 44 1.23 -3.86 -1.29
C TYR A 44 1.04 -3.92 -2.81
N VAL A 45 1.39 -5.04 -3.45
CA VAL A 45 1.19 -5.25 -4.90
C VAL A 45 -0.30 -5.16 -5.27
N THR A 46 -1.17 -5.70 -4.43
CA THR A 46 -2.62 -5.61 -4.63
C THR A 46 -3.12 -4.17 -4.51
N TYR A 47 -2.66 -3.41 -3.52
CA TYR A 47 -2.97 -1.99 -3.41
C TYR A 47 -2.51 -1.20 -4.63
N PHE A 48 -1.27 -1.38 -5.07
CA PHE A 48 -0.74 -0.73 -6.25
C PHE A 48 -1.57 -1.00 -7.52
N ARG A 49 -2.03 -2.24 -7.71
CA ARG A 49 -2.91 -2.60 -8.82
C ARG A 49 -4.26 -1.87 -8.76
N ASN A 50 -4.79 -1.61 -7.56
CA ASN A 50 -6.05 -0.85 -7.40
C ASN A 50 -5.84 0.66 -7.65
N CYS A 51 -4.67 1.21 -7.31
CA CYS A 51 -4.35 2.63 -7.59
C CYS A 51 -4.33 2.96 -9.09
N LYS A 52 -4.05 1.99 -9.96
CA LYS A 52 -4.07 2.19 -11.43
C LYS A 52 -5.48 2.51 -11.97
N PHE A 53 -6.53 2.15 -11.24
CA PHE A 53 -7.92 2.34 -11.63
C PHE A 53 -8.61 3.33 -10.69
N THR A 54 -8.00 4.50 -10.48
CA THR A 54 -8.54 5.53 -9.59
C THR A 54 -9.73 6.22 -10.27
N SER A 55 -10.91 6.11 -9.65
CA SER A 55 -12.14 6.84 -9.96
C SER A 55 -12.71 7.46 -8.69
N TRP A 56 -13.60 8.44 -8.81
CA TRP A 56 -14.29 9.03 -7.66
C TRP A 56 -14.97 7.99 -6.75
N SER A 57 -15.55 6.95 -7.35
CA SER A 57 -16.17 5.83 -6.64
C SER A 57 -15.16 4.89 -5.96
N ALA A 58 -13.91 4.86 -6.40
CA ALA A 58 -12.86 4.02 -5.83
C ALA A 58 -12.12 4.68 -4.65
N LEU A 59 -12.26 6.00 -4.45
CA LEU A 59 -11.56 6.75 -3.39
C LEU A 59 -11.80 6.20 -1.97
N PRO A 60 -13.04 5.83 -1.56
CA PRO A 60 -13.27 5.27 -0.22
C PRO A 60 -12.55 3.93 -0.01
N LEU A 61 -12.51 3.07 -1.05
CA LEU A 61 -11.79 1.80 -1.02
C LEU A 61 -10.27 2.03 -0.93
N LEU A 62 -9.73 2.94 -1.75
CA LEU A 62 -8.31 3.29 -1.75
C LEU A 62 -7.88 3.86 -0.40
N SER A 63 -8.67 4.76 0.18
CA SER A 63 -8.40 5.33 1.51
C SER A 63 -8.39 4.26 2.61
N PHE A 64 -9.37 3.35 2.60
CA PHE A 64 -9.38 2.21 3.52
C PHE A 64 -8.13 1.33 3.36
N MET A 65 -7.78 0.96 2.12
CA MET A 65 -6.60 0.15 1.83
C MET A 65 -5.32 0.86 2.27
N GLN A 66 -5.21 2.17 2.07
CA GLN A 66 -4.09 2.98 2.55
C GLN A 66 -3.94 2.92 4.07
N LEU A 67 -5.02 3.19 4.80
CA LEU A 67 -5.05 3.22 6.26
C LEU A 67 -4.66 1.87 6.87
N THR A 68 -5.24 0.80 6.33
CA THR A 68 -5.03 -0.57 6.81
C THR A 68 -3.66 -1.11 6.42
N LEU A 69 -3.19 -0.83 5.20
CA LEU A 69 -1.85 -1.21 4.76
C LEU A 69 -0.75 -0.52 5.57
N ALA A 70 -0.89 0.79 5.86
CA ALA A 70 0.07 1.51 6.71
C ALA A 70 0.22 0.85 8.08
N LYS A 71 -0.89 0.48 8.73
CA LYS A 71 -0.88 -0.28 9.99
C LYS A 71 -0.20 -1.65 9.84
N LEU A 72 -0.45 -2.36 8.75
CA LEU A 72 0.17 -3.65 8.49
C LEU A 72 1.69 -3.54 8.31
N LEU A 73 2.16 -2.49 7.62
CA LEU A 73 3.58 -2.21 7.41
C LEU A 73 4.28 -1.79 8.71
N ALA A 74 3.59 -1.10 9.61
CA ALA A 74 4.11 -0.70 10.92
C ALA A 74 4.39 -1.88 11.87
N LEU A 75 3.76 -3.05 11.66
CA LEU A 75 4.02 -4.27 12.45
C LEU A 75 5.40 -4.90 12.16
N GLY A 76 6.07 -4.52 11.06
CA GLY A 76 7.36 -5.08 10.64
C GLY A 76 8.23 -4.06 9.89
N PRO A 77 8.68 -2.99 10.57
CA PRO A 77 9.26 -1.80 9.94
C PRO A 77 10.55 -2.09 9.15
N SER A 78 11.39 -3.04 9.60
CA SER A 78 12.68 -3.36 8.96
C SER A 78 12.51 -3.87 7.51
N VAL A 79 11.57 -4.78 7.27
CA VAL A 79 11.31 -5.36 5.94
C VAL A 79 10.40 -4.46 5.10
N CYS A 80 9.46 -3.78 5.76
CA CYS A 80 8.46 -2.96 5.08
C CYS A 80 9.03 -1.63 4.59
N TYR A 81 9.92 -0.99 5.35
CA TYR A 81 10.54 0.28 4.95
C TYR A 81 11.45 0.11 3.74
N GLN A 82 12.31 -0.91 3.76
CA GLN A 82 13.22 -1.18 2.66
C GLN A 82 12.46 -1.46 1.36
N ARG A 83 11.32 -2.16 1.44
CA ARG A 83 10.45 -2.45 0.28
C ARG A 83 9.61 -1.26 -0.18
N ALA A 84 9.04 -0.48 0.75
CA ALA A 84 8.31 0.73 0.40
C ALA A 84 9.23 1.74 -0.30
N PHE A 85 10.45 1.91 0.21
CA PHE A 85 11.46 2.79 -0.39
C PHE A 85 11.89 2.33 -1.79
N LEU A 86 12.23 1.03 -1.95
CA LEU A 86 12.59 0.45 -3.25
C LEU A 86 11.48 0.63 -4.29
N TYR A 87 10.22 0.44 -3.88
CA TYR A 87 9.09 0.54 -4.79
C TYR A 87 8.81 1.99 -5.21
N THR A 88 8.85 2.93 -4.27
CA THR A 88 8.71 4.36 -4.56
C THR A 88 9.81 4.86 -5.48
N ARG A 89 11.06 4.38 -5.30
CA ARG A 89 12.17 4.72 -6.18
C ARG A 89 11.98 4.18 -7.59
N GLN A 90 11.60 2.90 -7.74
CA GLN A 90 11.34 2.30 -9.05
C GLN A 90 10.18 2.99 -9.78
N LEU A 91 9.13 3.37 -9.04
CA LEU A 91 8.00 4.11 -9.58
C LEU A 91 8.40 5.52 -10.06
N ALA A 92 9.24 6.23 -9.29
CA ALA A 92 9.75 7.55 -9.67
C ALA A 92 10.63 7.48 -10.93
N ILE A 93 11.48 6.45 -11.06
CA ILE A 93 12.29 6.22 -12.27
C ILE A 93 11.39 5.93 -13.46
N HIS A 94 10.39 5.05 -13.31
CA HIS A 94 9.44 4.74 -14.36
C HIS A 94 8.65 5.99 -14.80
N LEU A 95 8.19 6.80 -13.85
CA LEU A 95 7.48 8.05 -14.16
C LEU A 95 8.39 9.03 -14.90
N GLY A 96 9.62 9.23 -14.43
CA GLY A 96 10.62 10.07 -15.10
C GLY A 96 10.88 9.62 -16.54
N ASN A 97 11.01 8.31 -16.77
CA ASN A 97 11.18 7.73 -18.10
C ASN A 97 9.92 7.90 -18.98
N THR A 98 8.72 7.79 -18.41
CA THR A 98 7.48 8.04 -19.17
C THR A 98 7.33 9.52 -19.54
N VAL A 99 7.68 10.45 -18.64
CA VAL A 99 7.61 11.90 -18.88
C VAL A 99 8.65 12.33 -19.92
N THR A 100 9.87 11.78 -19.90
CA THR A 100 10.91 12.09 -20.89
C THR A 100 10.64 11.46 -22.26
N THR A 101 9.90 10.34 -22.33
CA THR A 101 9.58 9.63 -23.58
C THR A 101 8.28 10.13 -24.22
N CYS A 102 7.40 10.83 -23.50
CA CYS A 102 6.18 11.45 -24.02
C CYS A 102 6.48 12.71 -24.87
N LYS A 103 7.02 12.50 -26.08
CA LYS A 103 6.90 13.49 -27.17
C LYS A 103 5.44 13.54 -27.62
N LYS A 104 4.78 14.69 -27.40
CA LYS A 104 3.56 15.17 -28.08
C LYS A 104 2.61 14.07 -28.59
N LYS A 105 1.82 13.45 -27.70
CA LYS A 105 0.42 13.04 -27.89
C LYS A 105 0.01 12.10 -26.76
N THR A 106 -1.09 12.45 -26.10
CA THR A 106 -1.83 11.65 -25.11
C THR A 106 -1.26 11.68 -23.68
N HIS A 107 -1.72 12.68 -22.90
CA HIS A 107 -1.76 12.61 -21.44
C HIS A 107 -2.67 11.44 -21.02
N GLN A 108 -2.12 10.24 -20.86
CA GLN A 108 -2.82 9.14 -20.21
C GLN A 108 -2.89 9.43 -18.69
N SER A 109 -3.95 10.11 -18.25
CA SER A 109 -4.24 10.56 -16.88
C SER A 109 -4.32 9.46 -15.80
N GLY A 110 -3.96 8.21 -16.09
CA GLY A 110 -4.04 7.08 -15.14
C GLY A 110 -2.73 6.76 -14.41
N SER A 111 -1.57 7.10 -14.99
CA SER A 111 -0.26 6.78 -14.42
C SER A 111 0.15 7.72 -13.27
N ASP A 112 -0.34 8.97 -13.29
CA ASP A 112 0.05 10.01 -12.34
C ASP A 112 -0.51 9.75 -10.92
N TRP A 113 -1.76 9.32 -10.82
CA TRP A 113 -2.41 9.07 -9.53
C TRP A 113 -1.78 7.93 -8.74
N THR A 114 -1.28 6.91 -9.44
CA THR A 114 -0.63 5.77 -8.80
C THR A 114 0.62 6.20 -8.03
N LEU A 115 1.37 7.17 -8.54
CA LEU A 115 2.54 7.73 -7.84
C LEU A 115 2.13 8.55 -6.61
N VAL A 116 1.11 9.40 -6.73
CA VAL A 116 0.57 10.18 -5.60
C VAL A 116 0.08 9.23 -4.49
N HIS A 117 -0.66 8.18 -4.84
CA HIS A 117 -1.16 7.19 -3.89
C HIS A 117 -0.06 6.38 -3.21
N CYS A 118 1.04 6.08 -3.90
CA CYS A 118 2.20 5.41 -3.30
C CYS A 118 3.00 6.33 -2.38
N LEU A 119 3.24 7.58 -2.78
CA LEU A 119 3.89 8.59 -1.95
C LEU A 119 3.12 8.84 -0.66
N TYR A 120 1.79 9.01 -0.76
CA TYR A 120 0.93 9.21 0.40
C TYR A 120 0.97 8.02 1.37
N LEU A 121 0.96 6.79 0.85
CA LEU A 121 1.11 5.59 1.66
C LEU A 121 2.48 5.56 2.38
N CYS A 122 3.57 5.92 1.70
CA CYS A 122 4.90 6.00 2.29
C CYS A 122 4.97 7.01 3.43
N CYS A 123 4.47 8.23 3.21
CA CYS A 123 4.43 9.27 4.24
C CYS A 123 3.63 8.80 5.45
N ARG A 124 2.46 8.19 5.25
CA ARG A 124 1.64 7.66 6.34
C ARG A 124 2.33 6.53 7.08
N ALA A 125 2.94 5.58 6.37
CA ALA A 125 3.66 4.47 6.99
C ALA A 125 4.81 4.99 7.86
N LEU A 126 5.55 5.99 7.38
CA LEU A 126 6.59 6.71 8.13
C LEU A 126 6.03 7.38 9.39
N SER A 127 4.93 8.13 9.28
CA SER A 127 4.28 8.76 10.43
C SER A 127 3.76 7.75 11.45
N THR A 128 3.29 6.58 11.02
CA THR A 128 2.86 5.52 11.93
C THR A 128 4.01 4.74 12.57
N ALA A 129 5.16 4.66 11.90
CA ALA A 129 6.33 3.94 12.37
C ALA A 129 7.25 4.80 13.26
N CYS A 130 7.19 6.12 13.12
CA CYS A 130 7.91 7.08 13.95
C CYS A 130 6.97 7.53 15.08
N PRO A 131 7.02 6.93 16.29
CA PRO A 131 6.32 7.52 17.42
C PRO A 131 6.93 8.91 17.64
N THR A 132 6.09 9.94 17.61
CA THR A 132 6.47 11.29 17.95
C THR A 132 7.16 11.24 19.31
N ARG A 133 8.49 11.40 19.33
CA ARG A 133 9.34 11.47 20.53
C ARG A 133 9.13 12.80 21.28
N LEU A 134 7.88 13.23 21.40
CA LEU A 134 7.45 14.45 22.07
C LEU A 134 6.49 14.08 23.19
N SER A 135 6.95 13.23 24.09
CA SER A 135 6.41 13.09 25.44
C SER A 135 7.45 12.39 26.32
N SER A 136 8.45 13.14 26.72
CA SER A 136 9.09 12.96 28.03
C SER A 136 9.14 14.34 28.68
N PRO A 137 8.80 14.43 29.98
CA PRO A 137 8.32 15.64 30.65
C PRO A 137 9.30 16.81 30.66
#